data_AF-A0A419JLI5-F1
#
_entry.id   AF-A0A419JLI5-F1
#
_cell.length_a   1.000
_cell.length_b   1.000
_cell.length_c   1.000
_cell.angle_alpha   90.00
_cell.angle_beta   90.00
_cell.angle_gamma   90.00
#
_symmetry.space_group_name_H-M   'P 1'
#
loop_
_entity.id
_entity.type
_entity.pdbx_description
1 polymer ?
#
loop_
_entity_poly.entity_id
_entity_poly.type
_entity_poly.pdbx_seq_one_letter_code
_entity_poly.pdbx_strand_id
1 'polypeptide(L)'
;MATPIVVPGSMPTMVYFRSVGECEYAIYLFIYVYNNENKIDIIQGQKIDSMSMELKQSSPQDCVGDFTYNFFWQHRGAKLNPTDPIPSQLDTSYSYEDVVETLKKGEDVHIKGDVGKRLGSSLGVDLVYFRGSGKELPEVGSIIVDGNAGSYLGMSMLSGAIYVKGEVEEPVGNVIQVKTDLDGYKKFVSITWLLHHQKEIERESILGPNEFSEDELLLEDGILRSTVAARCRKAAKVHVKGDVGISVGILMRKGFVLVDGNAGMNAAALLNGGKVVVLGDAAEFLGVAMRKGLVFVRGNCKGFVGAKISGGRIICRRTKAVPPVKEKGLEKEDLALLAEFGISGMITLNYRRYEIALERRNKER
;
A
#
# COMPACT_ATOMS: atom_id res chain seq x y z
N MET A 1 0.06 9.96 -36.69
CA MET A 1 0.38 10.05 -38.12
C MET A 1 -0.58 9.12 -38.85
N ALA A 2 -1.32 9.63 -39.83
CA ALA A 2 -2.31 8.83 -40.58
C ALA A 2 -1.60 8.11 -41.72
N THR A 3 -1.76 6.79 -41.80
CA THR A 3 -1.31 5.99 -42.94
C THR A 3 -2.53 5.66 -43.79
N PRO A 4 -2.59 6.06 -45.07
CA PRO A 4 -3.71 5.70 -45.92
C PRO A 4 -3.63 4.21 -46.28
N ILE A 5 -4.73 3.47 -46.06
CA ILE A 5 -4.91 2.12 -46.59
C ILE A 5 -5.77 2.25 -47.85
N VAL A 6 -5.24 1.81 -48.99
CA VAL A 6 -5.97 1.77 -50.27
C VAL A 6 -6.71 0.45 -50.35
N VAL A 7 -8.05 0.49 -50.37
CA VAL A 7 -8.88 -0.69 -50.70
C VAL A 7 -8.97 -0.79 -52.23
N PRO A 8 -8.64 -1.93 -52.87
CA PRO A 8 -8.69 -2.06 -54.32
C PRO A 8 -10.14 -1.98 -54.83
N GLY A 9 -10.43 -1.02 -55.72
CA GLY A 9 -11.70 -0.95 -56.46
C GLY A 9 -12.64 0.21 -56.13
N SER A 10 -12.29 1.13 -55.23
CA SER A 10 -13.11 2.32 -54.92
C SER A 10 -12.28 3.61 -54.85
N MET A 11 -12.88 4.73 -55.26
CA MET A 11 -12.27 6.07 -55.19
C MET A 11 -11.81 6.41 -53.75
N PRO A 12 -10.77 7.26 -53.59
CA PRO A 12 -10.14 7.52 -52.29
C PRO A 12 -11.16 8.15 -51.34
N THR A 13 -11.62 7.36 -50.37
CA THR A 13 -12.51 7.83 -49.29
C THR A 13 -11.62 8.25 -48.14
N MET A 14 -11.72 9.49 -47.67
CA MET A 14 -11.00 9.95 -46.48
C MET A 14 -11.55 9.22 -45.26
N VAL A 15 -10.74 8.33 -44.67
CA VAL A 15 -11.06 7.65 -43.41
C VAL A 15 -10.56 8.50 -42.25
N TYR A 16 -11.48 8.99 -41.42
CA TYR A 16 -11.15 9.69 -40.19
C TYR A 16 -11.18 8.71 -39.02
N PHE A 17 -10.10 8.65 -38.23
CA PHE A 17 -10.06 7.82 -37.02
C PHE A 17 -10.02 8.71 -35.77
N ARG A 18 -10.90 8.40 -34.80
CA ARG A 18 -10.57 7.98 -33.41
C ARG A 18 -11.71 8.31 -32.44
N SER A 19 -12.47 7.30 -32.03
CA SER A 19 -13.27 7.31 -30.79
C SER A 19 -13.11 5.94 -30.13
N VAL A 20 -12.66 5.95 -28.88
CA VAL A 20 -12.62 4.78 -28.00
C VAL A 20 -13.90 4.83 -27.19
N GLY A 21 -14.69 3.75 -27.20
CA GLY A 21 -15.89 3.61 -26.39
C GLY A 21 -15.75 2.43 -25.44
N GLU A 22 -16.18 2.60 -24.20
CA GLU A 22 -16.23 1.56 -23.17
C GLU A 22 -17.64 0.96 -23.12
N CYS A 23 -17.72 -0.37 -23.19
CA CYS A 23 -18.90 -1.16 -22.80
C CYS A 23 -18.41 -2.27 -21.86
N GLU A 24 -19.23 -2.59 -20.86
CA GLU A 24 -18.90 -3.19 -19.54
C GLU A 24 -17.85 -4.31 -19.43
N TYR A 25 -17.30 -4.92 -20.49
CA TYR A 25 -16.19 -5.89 -20.38
C TYR A 25 -15.21 -5.91 -21.58
N ALA A 26 -15.21 -4.90 -22.45
CA ALA A 26 -14.24 -4.84 -23.56
C ALA A 26 -14.04 -3.44 -24.15
N ILE A 27 -12.81 -3.15 -24.56
CA ILE A 27 -12.48 -1.99 -25.40
C ILE A 27 -12.72 -2.38 -26.86
N TYR A 28 -13.53 -1.59 -27.57
CA TYR A 28 -13.77 -1.79 -28.99
C TYR A 28 -13.11 -0.67 -29.79
N LEU A 29 -12.38 -1.04 -30.84
CA LEU A 29 -11.99 -0.10 -31.86
C LEU A 29 -13.11 -0.03 -32.89
N PHE A 30 -13.75 1.14 -33.00
CA PHE A 30 -14.76 1.40 -34.02
C PHE A 30 -14.12 2.13 -35.20
N ILE A 31 -14.25 1.54 -36.39
CA ILE A 31 -13.86 2.18 -37.65
C ILE A 31 -15.12 2.75 -38.29
N TYR A 32 -15.19 4.08 -38.40
CA TYR A 32 -16.27 4.81 -39.06
C TYR A 32 -15.81 5.26 -40.44
N VAL A 33 -16.65 5.05 -41.46
CA VAL A 33 -16.44 5.61 -42.79
C VAL A 33 -17.57 6.59 -43.09
N TYR A 34 -17.19 7.79 -43.51
CA TYR A 34 -18.13 8.78 -44.02
C TYR A 34 -18.34 8.54 -45.51
N ASN A 35 -19.59 8.29 -45.91
CA ASN A 35 -19.96 8.34 -47.32
C ASN A 35 -20.35 9.78 -47.72
N ASN A 36 -20.48 10.05 -49.03
CA ASN A 36 -20.80 11.36 -49.58
C ASN A 36 -22.19 11.92 -49.17
N GLU A 37 -22.99 11.17 -48.40
CA GLU A 37 -24.31 11.57 -47.89
C GLU A 37 -24.30 11.88 -46.38
N ASN A 38 -23.13 12.02 -45.73
CA ASN A 38 -22.98 12.26 -44.29
C ASN A 38 -23.60 11.17 -43.38
N LYS A 39 -23.80 9.95 -43.88
CA LYS A 39 -24.17 8.80 -43.04
C LYS A 39 -22.93 8.14 -42.45
N ILE A 40 -23.02 7.80 -41.16
CA ILE A 40 -22.01 7.05 -40.41
C ILE A 40 -22.37 5.57 -40.50
N ASP A 41 -21.58 4.79 -41.23
CA ASP A 41 -21.69 3.33 -41.25
C ASP A 41 -20.57 2.71 -40.41
N ILE A 42 -20.92 1.82 -39.47
CA ILE A 42 -19.98 1.03 -38.66
C ILE A 42 -19.53 -0.17 -39.50
N ILE A 43 -18.27 -0.21 -39.92
CA ILE A 43 -17.79 -1.29 -40.82
C ILE A 43 -17.34 -2.52 -40.03
N GLN A 44 -16.74 -2.34 -38.86
CA GLN A 44 -16.29 -3.45 -38.00
C GLN A 44 -16.05 -2.96 -36.58
N GLY A 45 -16.60 -3.68 -35.60
CA GLY A 45 -16.16 -3.60 -34.21
C GLY A 45 -15.23 -4.78 -33.94
N GLN A 46 -13.94 -4.51 -33.76
CA GLN A 46 -12.99 -5.54 -33.35
C GLN A 46 -12.89 -5.48 -31.81
N LYS A 47 -13.21 -6.60 -31.15
CA LYS A 47 -12.95 -6.75 -29.71
C LYS A 47 -11.43 -6.69 -29.54
N ILE A 48 -10.95 -5.68 -28.81
CA ILE A 48 -9.59 -5.73 -28.30
C ILE A 48 -9.68 -6.69 -27.13
N ASP A 49 -9.19 -7.92 -27.29
CA ASP A 49 -8.90 -8.74 -26.12
C ASP A 49 -7.88 -7.93 -25.31
N SER A 50 -8.31 -7.37 -24.18
CA SER A 50 -7.37 -6.85 -23.19
C SER A 50 -6.43 -8.01 -22.90
N MET A 51 -5.14 -7.83 -23.19
CA MET A 51 -4.10 -8.81 -22.88
C MET A 51 -3.95 -8.89 -21.36
N SER A 52 -4.91 -9.54 -20.69
CA SER A 52 -4.83 -9.85 -19.27
C SER A 52 -3.84 -11.00 -19.11
N MET A 53 -2.80 -10.81 -18.30
CA MET A 53 -1.83 -11.86 -18.03
C MET A 53 -2.52 -12.96 -17.21
N GLU A 54 -2.49 -14.21 -17.68
CA GLU A 54 -3.01 -15.36 -16.94
C GLU A 54 -1.85 -16.26 -16.48
N LEU A 55 -1.75 -16.43 -15.17
CA LEU A 55 -0.77 -17.27 -14.48
C LEU A 55 -1.47 -18.49 -13.90
N LYS A 56 -1.23 -19.68 -14.44
CA LYS A 56 -1.74 -20.94 -13.86
C LYS A 56 -0.66 -21.54 -12.97
N GLN A 57 -0.96 -21.87 -11.73
CA GLN A 57 0.03 -22.41 -10.79
C GLN A 57 -0.41 -23.77 -10.23
N SER A 58 0.50 -24.73 -10.22
CA SER A 58 0.29 -26.04 -9.59
C SER A 58 0.53 -26.04 -8.08
N SER A 59 1.21 -25.03 -7.55
CA SER A 59 1.42 -24.83 -6.10
C SER A 59 1.64 -23.35 -5.78
N PRO A 60 1.19 -22.86 -4.61
CA PRO A 60 1.31 -21.45 -4.23
C PRO A 60 2.76 -20.95 -4.23
N GLN A 61 2.97 -19.76 -4.79
CA GLN A 61 4.27 -19.06 -4.74
C GLN A 61 4.18 -17.77 -3.94
N ASP A 62 5.21 -17.49 -3.15
CA ASP A 62 5.34 -16.24 -2.41
C ASP A 62 5.71 -15.07 -3.35
N CYS A 63 5.42 -13.84 -2.92
CA CYS A 63 5.90 -12.60 -3.55
C CYS A 63 5.44 -12.37 -5.01
N VAL A 64 4.40 -13.06 -5.49
CA VAL A 64 3.79 -12.74 -6.78
C VAL A 64 3.22 -11.32 -6.74
N GLY A 65 3.59 -10.49 -7.72
CA GLY A 65 3.23 -9.07 -7.75
C GLY A 65 3.87 -8.22 -6.64
N ASP A 66 4.91 -8.70 -5.96
CA ASP A 66 5.70 -7.91 -5.01
C ASP A 66 6.63 -6.95 -5.76
N PHE A 67 6.31 -5.65 -5.74
CA PHE A 67 7.10 -4.60 -6.40
C PHE A 67 8.49 -4.44 -5.78
N THR A 68 8.68 -4.94 -4.55
CA THR A 68 9.99 -4.94 -3.88
C THR A 68 10.83 -6.17 -4.23
N TYR A 69 10.22 -7.19 -4.85
CA TYR A 69 10.85 -8.47 -5.15
C TYR A 69 11.49 -9.09 -3.90
N ASN A 70 10.70 -9.27 -2.84
CA ASN A 70 11.13 -9.73 -1.52
C ASN A 70 12.19 -8.82 -0.86
N PHE A 71 12.02 -7.51 -1.00
CA PHE A 71 13.01 -6.51 -0.60
C PHE A 71 14.39 -6.77 -1.22
N PHE A 72 14.44 -6.87 -2.56
CA PHE A 72 15.60 -7.26 -3.35
C PHE A 72 16.92 -6.62 -2.91
N TRP A 73 16.91 -5.34 -2.52
CA TRP A 73 18.09 -4.62 -2.06
C TRP A 73 18.78 -5.22 -0.82
N GLN A 74 18.08 -6.07 -0.05
CA GLN A 74 18.61 -6.73 1.14
C GLN A 74 19.38 -8.01 0.79
N HIS A 75 18.94 -8.77 -0.23
CA HIS A 75 19.53 -10.08 -0.58
C HIS A 75 20.18 -10.12 -1.96
N ARG A 76 20.00 -9.08 -2.79
CA ARG A 76 20.63 -8.90 -4.11
C ARG A 76 20.47 -10.13 -5.01
N GLY A 77 19.24 -10.61 -5.18
CA GLY A 77 18.94 -11.80 -5.99
C GLY A 77 19.07 -13.15 -5.27
N ALA A 78 19.76 -13.23 -4.13
CA ALA A 78 20.05 -14.52 -3.49
C ALA A 78 18.82 -15.31 -2.97
N LYS A 79 17.68 -14.63 -2.77
CA LYS A 79 16.41 -15.27 -2.35
C LYS A 79 15.34 -15.27 -3.44
N LEU A 80 15.34 -14.23 -4.27
CA LEU A 80 14.42 -14.02 -5.38
C LEU A 80 15.12 -13.10 -6.37
N ASN A 81 15.21 -13.50 -7.62
CA ASN A 81 15.72 -12.66 -8.69
C ASN A 81 14.53 -12.25 -9.57
N PRO A 82 14.30 -10.95 -9.83
CA PRO A 82 13.11 -10.50 -10.56
C PRO A 82 12.93 -11.16 -11.92
N THR A 83 14.04 -11.46 -12.62
CA THR A 83 14.04 -12.06 -13.96
C THR A 83 13.83 -13.57 -13.98
N ASP A 84 13.85 -14.23 -12.82
CA ASP A 84 13.65 -15.68 -12.76
C ASP A 84 12.16 -16.00 -12.97
N PRO A 85 11.83 -17.08 -13.71
CA PRO A 85 10.45 -17.56 -13.83
C PRO A 85 9.85 -17.86 -12.45
N ILE A 86 8.59 -17.47 -12.26
CA ILE A 86 7.83 -17.87 -11.06
C ILE A 86 7.70 -19.40 -11.06
N PRO A 87 8.09 -20.11 -9.99
CA PRO A 87 8.03 -21.57 -9.97
C PRO A 87 6.60 -22.10 -10.12
N SER A 88 6.50 -23.38 -10.51
CA SER A 88 5.25 -24.14 -10.55
C SER A 88 4.16 -23.62 -11.51
N GLN A 89 4.53 -22.78 -12.48
CA GLN A 89 3.62 -22.37 -13.56
C GLN A 89 3.23 -23.55 -14.46
N LEU A 90 1.99 -23.55 -14.91
CA LEU A 90 1.47 -24.42 -15.96
C LEU A 90 1.36 -23.60 -17.24
N ASP A 91 1.86 -24.15 -18.35
CA ASP A 91 1.76 -23.60 -19.72
C ASP A 91 2.42 -22.23 -19.97
N THR A 92 3.00 -21.60 -18.94
CA THR A 92 3.58 -20.26 -18.95
C THR A 92 4.91 -20.24 -18.19
N SER A 93 5.70 -19.18 -18.37
CA SER A 93 7.01 -19.02 -17.71
C SER A 93 7.30 -17.54 -17.41
N TYR A 94 6.28 -16.79 -16.98
CA TYR A 94 6.42 -15.40 -16.60
C TYR A 94 7.36 -15.25 -15.40
N SER A 95 8.22 -14.25 -15.44
CA SER A 95 9.07 -13.88 -14.32
C SER A 95 8.31 -13.03 -13.30
N TYR A 96 8.90 -12.83 -12.12
CA TYR A 96 8.36 -11.88 -11.14
C TYR A 96 8.32 -10.46 -11.70
N GLU A 97 9.33 -10.08 -12.51
CA GLU A 97 9.41 -8.80 -13.19
C GLU A 97 8.30 -8.63 -14.23
N ASP A 98 8.00 -9.66 -15.03
CA ASP A 98 6.91 -9.60 -16.01
C ASP A 98 5.57 -9.25 -15.35
N VAL A 99 5.25 -9.91 -14.23
CA VAL A 99 4.03 -9.64 -13.45
C VAL A 99 3.98 -8.19 -12.97
N VAL A 100 5.07 -7.69 -12.41
CA VAL A 100 5.14 -6.30 -11.90
C VAL A 100 5.06 -5.28 -13.03
N GLU A 101 5.71 -5.51 -14.16
CA GLU A 101 5.68 -4.60 -15.31
C GLU A 101 4.31 -4.59 -16.00
N THR A 102 3.60 -5.72 -16.04
CA THR A 102 2.18 -5.76 -16.47
C THR A 102 1.30 -4.91 -15.55
N LEU A 103 1.40 -5.10 -14.23
CA LEU A 103 0.63 -4.30 -13.27
C LEU A 103 0.93 -2.80 -13.38
N LYS A 104 2.19 -2.41 -13.60
CA LYS A 104 2.59 -1.00 -13.80
C LYS A 104 2.05 -0.37 -15.09
N LYS A 105 1.65 -1.18 -16.08
CA LYS A 105 1.00 -0.71 -17.31
C LYS A 105 -0.50 -0.52 -17.14
N GLY A 106 -1.04 -0.78 -15.94
CA GLY A 106 -2.48 -0.76 -15.70
C GLY A 106 -3.19 -2.05 -16.12
N GLU A 107 -2.45 -3.09 -16.51
CA GLU A 107 -3.02 -4.37 -16.95
C GLU A 107 -3.20 -5.33 -15.78
N ASP A 108 -4.32 -6.07 -15.79
CA ASP A 108 -4.65 -7.03 -14.75
C ASP A 108 -3.86 -8.33 -14.89
N VAL A 109 -3.55 -8.93 -13.73
CA VAL A 109 -2.92 -10.26 -13.62
C VAL A 109 -3.88 -11.22 -12.96
N HIS A 110 -4.27 -12.26 -13.69
CA HIS A 110 -5.16 -13.32 -13.21
C HIS A 110 -4.35 -14.54 -12.81
N ILE A 111 -4.49 -15.00 -11.58
CA ILE A 111 -3.82 -16.17 -11.03
C ILE A 111 -4.84 -17.28 -10.86
N LYS A 112 -4.67 -18.38 -11.59
CA LYS A 112 -5.46 -19.60 -11.45
C LYS A 112 -4.79 -20.52 -10.43
N GLY A 113 -5.34 -20.56 -9.22
CA GLY A 113 -4.84 -21.34 -8.10
C GLY A 113 -4.58 -20.50 -6.86
N ASP A 114 -4.06 -21.16 -5.83
CA ASP A 114 -3.65 -20.51 -4.58
C ASP A 114 -2.33 -19.73 -4.76
N VAL A 115 -2.16 -18.65 -4.00
CA VAL A 115 -0.94 -17.86 -3.95
C VAL A 115 -0.38 -17.80 -2.54
N GLY A 116 0.94 -17.76 -2.42
CA GLY A 116 1.65 -17.76 -1.16
C GLY A 116 1.61 -16.41 -0.45
N LYS A 117 2.61 -16.18 0.40
CA LYS A 117 2.73 -14.99 1.24
C LYS A 117 3.14 -13.78 0.41
N ARG A 118 2.83 -12.59 0.92
CA ARG A 118 3.31 -11.28 0.40
C ARG A 118 2.83 -10.93 -1.01
N LEU A 119 1.72 -11.50 -1.46
CA LEU A 119 1.05 -11.08 -2.70
C LEU A 119 0.88 -9.56 -2.75
N GLY A 120 1.28 -8.93 -3.85
CA GLY A 120 1.04 -7.50 -4.06
C GLY A 120 1.78 -6.58 -3.07
N SER A 121 2.92 -7.02 -2.51
CA SER A 121 3.70 -6.16 -1.61
C SER A 121 4.23 -4.92 -2.34
N SER A 122 3.98 -3.75 -1.76
CA SER A 122 4.22 -2.43 -2.37
C SER A 122 3.58 -2.26 -3.76
N LEU A 123 2.49 -2.98 -4.04
CA LEU A 123 1.70 -2.79 -5.25
C LEU A 123 1.30 -1.30 -5.38
N GLY A 124 1.56 -0.76 -6.57
CA GLY A 124 1.31 0.64 -6.89
C GLY A 124 2.27 1.65 -6.26
N VAL A 125 3.44 1.21 -5.79
CA VAL A 125 4.50 2.12 -5.30
C VAL A 125 5.56 2.36 -6.37
N ASP A 126 5.81 3.62 -6.68
CA ASP A 126 6.93 4.07 -7.52
C ASP A 126 8.26 4.02 -6.72
N LEU A 127 8.87 2.84 -6.58
CA LEU A 127 9.94 2.60 -5.60
C LEU A 127 11.24 3.38 -5.88
N VAL A 128 11.69 4.15 -4.88
CA VAL A 128 12.94 4.95 -4.92
C VAL A 128 14.18 4.11 -5.24
N TYR A 129 14.24 2.86 -4.77
CA TYR A 129 15.36 1.99 -5.06
C TYR A 129 15.52 1.74 -6.57
N PHE A 130 14.41 1.59 -7.28
CA PHE A 130 14.36 1.47 -8.74
C PHE A 130 14.23 2.84 -9.43
N ARG A 131 14.80 3.89 -8.81
CA ARG A 131 14.83 5.28 -9.30
C ARG A 131 13.47 5.99 -9.34
N GLY A 132 12.46 5.46 -8.63
CA GLY A 132 11.15 6.09 -8.46
C GLY A 132 11.11 7.24 -7.46
N SER A 133 9.93 7.83 -7.30
CA SER A 133 9.64 8.96 -6.41
C SER A 133 9.23 8.57 -4.97
N GLY A 134 8.94 7.29 -4.75
CA GLY A 134 8.38 6.73 -3.52
C GLY A 134 6.91 7.06 -3.28
N LYS A 135 6.23 7.57 -4.30
CA LYS A 135 4.81 7.92 -4.29
C LYS A 135 3.98 6.78 -4.89
N GLU A 136 2.67 6.98 -4.87
CA GLU A 136 1.71 6.15 -5.57
C GLU A 136 1.87 6.29 -7.09
N LEU A 137 1.70 5.18 -7.82
CA LEU A 137 1.55 5.15 -9.27
C LEU A 137 0.07 5.38 -9.64
N PRO A 138 -0.23 6.23 -10.64
CA PRO A 138 -1.60 6.68 -10.92
C PRO A 138 -2.49 5.59 -11.54
N GLU A 139 -1.94 4.73 -12.39
CA GLU A 139 -2.66 3.67 -13.08
C GLU A 139 -1.94 2.35 -12.83
N VAL A 140 -2.57 1.45 -12.07
CA VAL A 140 -1.99 0.17 -11.66
C VAL A 140 -3.07 -0.89 -11.77
N GLY A 141 -2.73 -1.98 -12.46
CA GLY A 141 -3.64 -3.10 -12.65
C GLY A 141 -3.96 -3.82 -11.35
N SER A 142 -4.95 -4.69 -11.44
CA SER A 142 -5.42 -5.53 -10.34
C SER A 142 -4.77 -6.91 -10.38
N ILE A 143 -4.65 -7.53 -9.21
CA ILE A 143 -4.31 -8.95 -9.09
C ILE A 143 -5.58 -9.72 -8.75
N ILE A 144 -5.94 -10.71 -9.55
CA ILE A 144 -7.17 -11.49 -9.39
C ILE A 144 -6.80 -12.95 -9.12
N VAL A 145 -7.19 -13.50 -7.97
CA VAL A 145 -6.79 -14.84 -7.51
C VAL A 145 -8.00 -15.76 -7.43
N ASP A 146 -8.00 -16.81 -8.25
CA ASP A 146 -9.03 -17.87 -8.28
C ASP A 146 -8.77 -18.96 -7.23
N GLY A 147 -8.32 -18.57 -6.04
CA GLY A 147 -7.89 -19.45 -4.96
C GLY A 147 -7.73 -18.70 -3.64
N ASN A 148 -6.96 -19.28 -2.73
CA ASN A 148 -6.58 -18.69 -1.45
C ASN A 148 -5.34 -17.81 -1.58
N ALA A 149 -5.18 -16.85 -0.67
CA ALA A 149 -3.97 -16.04 -0.55
C ALA A 149 -3.34 -16.19 0.83
N GLY A 150 -2.02 -16.37 0.86
CA GLY A 150 -1.25 -16.43 2.09
C GLY A 150 -1.13 -15.07 2.79
N SER A 151 -0.51 -15.11 3.98
CA SER A 151 -0.32 -13.93 4.82
C SER A 151 0.44 -12.79 4.15
N TYR A 152 0.23 -11.58 4.67
CA TYR A 152 0.85 -10.32 4.26
C TYR A 152 0.42 -9.81 2.87
N LEU A 153 -0.78 -10.16 2.41
CA LEU A 153 -1.42 -9.60 1.21
C LEU A 153 -1.42 -8.07 1.25
N GLY A 154 -0.88 -7.42 0.21
CA GLY A 154 -0.91 -5.96 0.07
C GLY A 154 -0.05 -5.21 1.09
N MET A 155 1.04 -5.79 1.59
CA MET A 155 1.95 -5.09 2.50
C MET A 155 2.48 -3.80 1.87
N SER A 156 2.34 -2.66 2.56
CA SER A 156 2.76 -1.35 2.06
C SER A 156 2.20 -0.95 0.68
N MET A 157 1.10 -1.55 0.23
CA MET A 157 0.40 -1.23 -1.01
C MET A 157 -0.10 0.22 -1.01
N LEU A 158 -0.06 0.88 -2.18
CA LEU A 158 -0.53 2.26 -2.38
C LEU A 158 -1.61 2.42 -3.44
N SER A 159 -1.69 1.59 -4.47
CA SER A 159 -2.76 1.63 -5.48
C SER A 159 -2.92 0.26 -6.16
N GLY A 160 -3.87 0.15 -7.08
CA GLY A 160 -4.36 -1.11 -7.62
C GLY A 160 -5.40 -1.77 -6.70
N ALA A 161 -5.89 -2.94 -7.09
CA ALA A 161 -6.78 -3.76 -6.28
C ALA A 161 -6.31 -5.22 -6.25
N ILE A 162 -6.68 -5.95 -5.20
CA ILE A 162 -6.45 -7.39 -5.12
C ILE A 162 -7.79 -8.07 -4.89
N TYR A 163 -8.15 -8.99 -5.78
CA TYR A 163 -9.35 -9.79 -5.70
C TYR A 163 -8.98 -11.22 -5.32
N VAL A 164 -9.66 -11.80 -4.34
CA VAL A 164 -9.41 -13.17 -3.88
C VAL A 164 -10.74 -13.91 -3.77
N LYS A 165 -10.86 -15.03 -4.49
CA LYS A 165 -12.07 -15.87 -4.46
C LYS A 165 -12.19 -16.68 -3.16
N GLY A 166 -11.05 -17.18 -2.67
CA GLY A 166 -10.96 -18.03 -1.48
C GLY A 166 -10.68 -17.26 -0.20
N GLU A 167 -9.96 -17.91 0.71
CA GLU A 167 -9.56 -17.35 2.00
C GLU A 167 -8.27 -16.53 1.92
N VAL A 168 -8.15 -15.55 2.82
CA VAL A 168 -6.96 -14.70 2.98
C VAL A 168 -6.42 -14.90 4.38
N GLU A 169 -5.18 -15.38 4.48
CA GLU A 169 -4.53 -15.63 5.76
C GLU A 169 -4.06 -14.30 6.41
N GLU A 170 -4.26 -14.18 7.73
CA GLU A 170 -3.75 -13.06 8.52
C GLU A 170 -2.28 -13.25 8.96
N PRO A 171 -1.52 -12.16 9.19
CA PRO A 171 -1.94 -10.77 9.07
C PRO A 171 -1.99 -10.31 7.61
N VAL A 172 -2.93 -9.43 7.26
CA VAL A 172 -2.90 -8.74 5.96
C VAL A 172 -2.01 -7.50 6.02
N GLY A 173 -1.79 -6.85 4.89
CA GLY A 173 -0.98 -5.65 4.74
C GLY A 173 -1.72 -4.34 4.98
N ASN A 174 -1.34 -3.31 4.22
CA ASN A 174 -1.93 -1.97 4.29
C ASN A 174 -3.24 -1.90 3.51
N VAL A 175 -4.14 -2.85 3.74
CA VAL A 175 -5.36 -3.05 2.96
C VAL A 175 -6.60 -3.11 3.82
N ILE A 176 -7.74 -2.81 3.19
CA ILE A 176 -9.08 -2.98 3.73
C ILE A 176 -9.94 -3.67 2.67
N GLN A 177 -10.84 -4.54 3.12
CA GLN A 177 -11.82 -5.16 2.25
C GLN A 177 -12.95 -4.18 1.97
N VAL A 178 -13.33 -4.07 0.71
CA VAL A 178 -14.43 -3.23 0.23
C VAL A 178 -15.43 -4.07 -0.55
N LYS A 179 -16.60 -3.50 -0.83
CA LYS A 179 -17.59 -4.10 -1.72
C LYS A 179 -16.93 -4.45 -3.05
N THR A 180 -17.09 -5.70 -3.46
CA THR A 180 -16.56 -6.19 -4.72
C THR A 180 -17.46 -5.76 -5.88
N ASP A 181 -16.83 -5.45 -6.99
CA ASP A 181 -17.38 -5.32 -8.35
C ASP A 181 -17.13 -6.59 -9.20
N LEU A 182 -16.45 -7.59 -8.62
CA LEU A 182 -16.26 -8.91 -9.23
C LEU A 182 -16.98 -9.98 -8.39
N ASP A 183 -18.07 -10.53 -8.93
CA ASP A 183 -18.95 -11.45 -8.21
C ASP A 183 -18.21 -12.71 -7.73
N GLY A 184 -18.42 -13.07 -6.46
CA GLY A 184 -17.73 -14.19 -5.81
C GLY A 184 -16.30 -13.91 -5.32
N TYR A 185 -15.79 -12.68 -5.40
CA TYR A 185 -14.45 -12.32 -4.94
C TYR A 185 -14.49 -11.34 -3.76
N LYS A 186 -13.55 -11.46 -2.83
CA LYS A 186 -13.22 -10.44 -1.83
C LYS A 186 -12.31 -9.40 -2.49
N LYS A 187 -12.68 -8.12 -2.46
CA LYS A 187 -11.87 -7.02 -3.01
C LYS A 187 -11.12 -6.29 -1.91
N PHE A 188 -9.80 -6.18 -2.06
CA PHE A 188 -8.92 -5.45 -1.16
C PHE A 188 -8.30 -4.26 -1.88
N VAL A 189 -8.36 -3.10 -1.23
CA VAL A 189 -7.72 -1.86 -1.71
C VAL A 189 -6.82 -1.30 -0.62
N SER A 190 -5.87 -0.43 -1.01
CA SER A 190 -4.96 0.20 -0.05
C SER A 190 -5.70 1.14 0.89
N ILE A 191 -5.43 1.02 2.19
CA ILE A 191 -5.86 2.02 3.18
C ILE A 191 -5.32 3.39 2.82
N THR A 192 -4.05 3.49 2.39
CA THR A 192 -3.44 4.78 2.05
C THR A 192 -4.09 5.40 0.82
N TRP A 193 -4.43 4.59 -0.20
CA TRP A 193 -5.19 5.05 -1.36
C TRP A 193 -6.51 5.68 -0.94
N LEU A 194 -7.27 4.98 -0.10
CA LEU A 194 -8.57 5.46 0.38
C LEU A 194 -8.45 6.81 1.12
N LEU A 195 -7.43 6.96 1.96
CA LEU A 195 -7.21 8.23 2.65
C LEU A 195 -6.93 9.37 1.66
N HIS A 196 -6.23 9.10 0.54
CA HIS A 196 -5.84 10.13 -0.43
C HIS A 196 -7.00 10.49 -1.38
N HIS A 197 -7.83 9.51 -1.75
CA HIS A 197 -8.86 9.61 -2.79
C HIS A 197 -10.30 9.65 -2.23
N GLN A 198 -10.51 10.22 -1.05
CA GLN A 198 -11.82 10.34 -0.38
C GLN A 198 -13.02 10.75 -1.25
N LYS A 199 -12.80 11.56 -2.29
CA LYS A 199 -13.88 12.03 -3.19
C LYS A 199 -14.31 10.99 -4.21
N GLU A 200 -13.46 10.01 -4.48
CA GLU A 200 -13.67 8.92 -5.45
C GLU A 200 -14.26 7.68 -4.77
N ILE A 201 -14.40 7.71 -3.44
CA ILE A 201 -14.90 6.58 -2.67
C ILE A 201 -16.41 6.73 -2.49
N GLU A 202 -17.13 5.78 -3.05
CA GLU A 202 -18.50 5.52 -2.62
C GLU A 202 -18.44 5.03 -1.16
N ARG A 203 -18.91 5.83 -0.20
CA ARG A 203 -18.82 5.48 1.24
C ARG A 203 -19.44 4.12 1.56
N GLU A 204 -20.47 3.74 0.81
CA GLU A 204 -21.16 2.44 0.90
C GLU A 204 -20.30 1.25 0.46
N SER A 205 -19.16 1.50 -0.18
CA SER A 205 -18.20 0.45 -0.54
C SER A 205 -17.37 -0.04 0.65
N ILE A 206 -17.26 0.73 1.74
CA ILE A 206 -16.57 0.26 2.94
C ILE A 206 -17.47 -0.73 3.68
N LEU A 207 -16.96 -1.93 3.92
CA LEU A 207 -17.71 -2.98 4.60
C LEU A 207 -17.67 -2.77 6.12
N GLY A 208 -18.85 -2.77 6.74
CA GLY A 208 -18.98 -2.82 8.20
C GLY A 208 -18.30 -4.06 8.79
N PRO A 209 -17.75 -3.99 10.02
CA PRO A 209 -17.90 -2.89 10.99
C PRO A 209 -16.94 -1.71 10.79
N ASN A 210 -16.13 -1.69 9.72
CA ASN A 210 -15.27 -0.55 9.45
C ASN A 210 -16.10 0.64 8.96
N GLU A 211 -15.66 1.85 9.32
CA GLU A 211 -16.34 3.09 8.94
C GLU A 211 -15.33 4.11 8.41
N PHE A 212 -15.75 4.88 7.41
CA PHE A 212 -14.96 5.99 6.89
C PHE A 212 -15.79 7.27 6.87
N SER A 213 -15.47 8.19 7.77
CA SER A 213 -16.17 9.45 7.94
C SER A 213 -15.20 10.63 7.89
N GLU A 214 -15.47 11.60 7.02
CA GLU A 214 -14.63 12.78 6.82
C GLU A 214 -13.17 12.42 6.49
N ASP A 215 -12.28 12.59 7.47
CA ASP A 215 -10.86 12.30 7.39
C ASP A 215 -10.44 11.14 8.31
N GLU A 216 -11.38 10.38 8.88
CA GLU A 216 -11.12 9.27 9.81
C GLU A 216 -11.59 7.92 9.27
N LEU A 217 -10.68 6.96 9.19
CA LEU A 217 -10.95 5.54 8.96
C LEU A 217 -10.89 4.78 10.28
N LEU A 218 -12.02 4.21 10.67
CA LEU A 218 -12.18 3.33 11.82
C LEU A 218 -12.13 1.88 11.35
N LEU A 219 -11.20 1.10 11.93
CA LEU A 219 -11.00 -0.31 11.66
C LEU A 219 -11.42 -1.13 12.88
N GLU A 220 -12.57 -1.81 12.78
CA GLU A 220 -13.26 -2.54 13.85
C GLU A 220 -13.49 -4.02 13.55
N ASP A 221 -13.06 -4.50 12.40
CA ASP A 221 -13.29 -5.87 11.94
C ASP A 221 -12.41 -6.94 12.61
N GLY A 222 -11.51 -6.54 13.50
CA GLY A 222 -10.62 -7.46 14.22
C GLY A 222 -9.50 -8.07 13.38
N ILE A 223 -9.38 -7.71 12.09
CA ILE A 223 -8.35 -8.25 11.19
C ILE A 223 -6.98 -7.66 11.55
N LEU A 224 -6.00 -8.53 11.83
CA LEU A 224 -4.64 -8.13 12.12
C LEU A 224 -3.94 -7.59 10.86
N ARG A 225 -3.57 -6.31 10.90
CA ARG A 225 -2.95 -5.61 9.76
C ARG A 225 -1.52 -5.19 10.05
N SER A 226 -0.63 -5.46 9.11
CA SER A 226 0.73 -4.91 9.08
C SER A 226 0.77 -3.66 8.19
N THR A 227 1.72 -2.76 8.44
CA THR A 227 2.00 -1.59 7.58
C THR A 227 0.84 -0.61 7.43
N VAL A 228 -0.12 -0.59 8.36
CA VAL A 228 -1.26 0.34 8.35
C VAL A 228 -0.80 1.78 8.19
N ALA A 229 -1.43 2.52 7.26
CA ALA A 229 -1.10 3.89 6.86
C ALA A 229 0.31 4.07 6.27
N ALA A 230 0.89 3.01 5.71
CA ALA A 230 2.20 3.07 5.05
C ALA A 230 2.25 4.23 4.04
N ARG A 231 3.31 5.04 4.14
CA ARG A 231 3.60 6.18 3.25
C ARG A 231 2.49 7.25 3.18
N CYS A 232 1.55 7.29 4.14
CA CYS A 232 0.46 8.26 4.10
C CYS A 232 0.99 9.72 4.10
N ARG A 233 0.41 10.56 3.23
CA ARG A 233 0.78 11.96 3.01
C ARG A 233 -0.37 12.94 3.21
N LYS A 234 -1.55 12.45 3.57
CA LYS A 234 -2.73 13.25 3.87
C LYS A 234 -2.91 13.40 5.37
N ALA A 235 -3.47 14.52 5.79
CA ALA A 235 -3.83 14.77 7.17
C ALA A 235 -5.13 14.04 7.50
N ALA A 236 -5.07 12.71 7.58
CA ALA A 236 -6.20 11.84 7.90
C ALA A 236 -5.86 10.97 9.12
N LYS A 237 -6.89 10.50 9.82
CA LYS A 237 -6.79 9.62 10.97
C LYS A 237 -7.12 8.18 10.57
N VAL A 238 -6.35 7.23 11.10
CA VAL A 238 -6.70 5.81 11.09
C VAL A 238 -6.78 5.35 12.54
N HIS A 239 -7.93 4.87 12.96
CA HIS A 239 -8.16 4.32 14.30
C HIS A 239 -8.36 2.81 14.18
N VAL A 240 -7.47 2.02 14.76
CA VAL A 240 -7.59 0.56 14.83
C VAL A 240 -8.08 0.15 16.22
N LYS A 241 -9.24 -0.52 16.27
CA LYS A 241 -9.79 -1.14 17.49
C LYS A 241 -9.23 -2.54 17.72
N GLY A 242 -7.94 -2.61 18.01
CA GLY A 242 -7.26 -3.87 18.26
C GLY A 242 -5.76 -3.77 18.07
N ASP A 243 -5.15 -4.93 17.86
CA ASP A 243 -3.71 -5.05 17.63
C ASP A 243 -3.36 -4.77 16.16
N VAL A 244 -2.14 -4.28 15.94
CA VAL A 244 -1.54 -4.18 14.60
C VAL A 244 -0.25 -4.99 14.54
N GLY A 245 0.03 -5.53 13.35
CA GLY A 245 1.25 -6.25 13.05
C GLY A 245 2.46 -5.33 12.93
N ILE A 246 3.38 -5.71 12.05
CA ILE A 246 4.65 -4.99 11.92
C ILE A 246 4.47 -3.64 11.23
N SER A 247 5.33 -2.69 11.55
CA SER A 247 5.58 -1.50 10.72
C SER A 247 4.39 -0.55 10.52
N VAL A 248 3.44 -0.47 11.48
CA VAL A 248 2.38 0.56 11.45
C VAL A 248 2.97 1.97 11.29
N GLY A 249 2.41 2.79 10.40
CA GLY A 249 2.89 4.14 10.11
C GLY A 249 4.25 4.22 9.41
N ILE A 250 4.75 3.11 8.83
CA ILE A 250 6.04 3.10 8.14
C ILE A 250 6.07 4.14 7.01
N LEU A 251 7.13 4.96 6.95
CA LEU A 251 7.33 5.99 5.94
C LEU A 251 6.23 7.07 5.86
N MET A 252 5.32 7.14 6.84
CA MET A 252 4.27 8.15 6.89
C MET A 252 4.88 9.56 7.00
N ARG A 253 4.22 10.55 6.36
CA ARG A 253 4.65 11.96 6.33
C ARG A 253 3.61 12.92 6.90
N LYS A 254 2.33 12.57 6.86
CA LYS A 254 1.22 13.29 7.50
C LYS A 254 0.19 12.27 7.99
N GLY A 255 -0.74 12.73 8.81
CA GLY A 255 -1.82 11.92 9.35
C GLY A 255 -1.56 11.47 10.78
N PHE A 256 -2.54 10.76 11.32
CA PHE A 256 -2.56 10.27 12.69
C PHE A 256 -3.00 8.81 12.69
N VAL A 257 -2.20 7.91 13.25
CA VAL A 257 -2.62 6.53 13.52
C VAL A 257 -2.81 6.35 15.02
N LEU A 258 -3.98 5.87 15.41
CA LEU A 258 -4.32 5.47 16.78
C LEU A 258 -4.59 3.97 16.80
N VAL A 259 -3.88 3.25 17.66
CA VAL A 259 -4.03 1.82 17.87
C VAL A 259 -4.46 1.58 19.31
N ASP A 260 -5.63 0.98 19.52
CA ASP A 260 -6.15 0.70 20.87
C ASP A 260 -5.40 -0.46 21.54
N GLY A 261 -4.89 -1.41 20.76
CA GLY A 261 -4.12 -2.56 21.22
C GLY A 261 -2.60 -2.40 21.09
N ASN A 262 -1.93 -3.53 20.87
CA ASN A 262 -0.49 -3.65 20.74
C ASN A 262 -0.01 -3.40 19.31
N ALA A 263 1.25 -3.00 19.17
CA ALA A 263 1.92 -2.87 17.88
C ALA A 263 3.13 -3.82 17.78
N GLY A 264 3.23 -4.49 16.63
CA GLY A 264 4.37 -5.34 16.28
C GLY A 264 5.68 -4.57 16.07
N MET A 265 6.72 -5.29 15.64
CA MET A 265 8.06 -4.72 15.44
C MET A 265 8.04 -3.56 14.43
N ASN A 266 8.98 -2.64 14.57
CA ASN A 266 9.20 -1.53 13.63
C ASN A 266 8.03 -0.53 13.52
N ALA A 267 7.13 -0.46 14.50
CA ALA A 267 6.12 0.59 14.56
C ALA A 267 6.77 1.98 14.38
N ALA A 268 6.18 2.81 13.52
CA ALA A 268 6.70 4.12 13.10
C ALA A 268 8.11 4.10 12.48
N ALA A 269 8.53 2.99 11.87
CA ALA A 269 9.80 2.94 11.14
C ALA A 269 9.85 4.00 10.02
N LEU A 270 10.99 4.69 9.91
CA LEU A 270 11.24 5.71 8.89
C LEU A 270 10.20 6.85 8.87
N LEU A 271 9.44 7.04 9.95
CA LEU A 271 8.43 8.11 10.08
C LEU A 271 9.06 9.48 9.80
N ASN A 272 8.41 10.27 8.95
CA ASN A 272 8.92 11.56 8.48
C ASN A 272 7.83 12.64 8.55
N GLY A 273 7.06 12.60 9.63
CA GLY A 273 5.94 13.50 9.91
C GLY A 273 4.67 12.72 10.28
N GLY A 274 3.67 13.42 10.85
CA GLY A 274 2.48 12.81 11.43
C GLY A 274 2.67 12.30 12.87
N LYS A 275 1.63 11.63 13.38
CA LYS A 275 1.52 11.13 14.75
C LYS A 275 1.18 9.62 14.74
N VAL A 276 1.86 8.80 15.52
CA VAL A 276 1.49 7.40 15.77
C VAL A 276 1.32 7.20 17.26
N VAL A 277 0.14 6.75 17.70
CA VAL A 277 -0.19 6.45 19.09
C VAL A 277 -0.56 4.98 19.21
N VAL A 278 0.05 4.29 20.18
CA VAL A 278 -0.26 2.92 20.55
C VAL A 278 -0.67 2.90 22.02
N LEU A 279 -1.89 2.44 22.30
CA LEU A 279 -2.44 2.41 23.66
C LEU A 279 -2.05 1.14 24.44
N GLY A 280 -1.65 0.07 23.74
CA GLY A 280 -1.00 -1.11 24.30
C GLY A 280 0.52 -1.04 24.29
N ASP A 281 1.15 -2.20 24.16
CA ASP A 281 2.61 -2.37 24.11
C ASP A 281 3.15 -2.25 22.68
N ALA A 282 4.42 -1.85 22.56
CA ALA A 282 5.15 -1.88 21.31
C ALA A 282 6.33 -2.86 21.38
N ALA A 283 6.49 -3.66 20.34
CA ALA A 283 7.64 -4.55 20.19
C ALA A 283 8.94 -3.78 19.88
N GLU A 284 9.97 -4.48 19.41
CA GLU A 284 11.28 -3.92 19.14
C GLU A 284 11.29 -2.90 18.00
N PHE A 285 12.30 -2.02 18.03
CA PHE A 285 12.60 -1.06 16.95
C PHE A 285 11.52 0.02 16.71
N LEU A 286 10.77 0.38 17.75
CA LEU A 286 9.86 1.53 17.71
C LEU A 286 10.59 2.79 17.21
N GLY A 287 10.07 3.42 16.15
CA GLY A 287 10.63 4.64 15.58
C GLY A 287 12.02 4.48 14.95
N VAL A 288 12.40 3.26 14.54
CA VAL A 288 13.69 3.02 13.89
C VAL A 288 13.85 3.89 12.64
N ALA A 289 14.98 4.58 12.53
CA ALA A 289 15.31 5.50 11.43
C ALA A 289 14.27 6.62 11.19
N MET A 290 13.49 6.97 12.22
CA MET A 290 12.58 8.13 12.21
C MET A 290 13.35 9.43 11.96
N ARG A 291 12.73 10.35 11.22
CA ARG A 291 13.29 11.66 10.82
C ARG A 291 12.51 12.84 11.39
N LYS A 292 11.19 12.71 11.47
CA LYS A 292 10.25 13.73 11.96
C LYS A 292 8.97 13.06 12.46
N GLY A 293 8.16 13.81 13.20
CA GLY A 293 6.86 13.37 13.70
C GLY A 293 6.87 13.11 15.21
N LEU A 294 5.78 12.52 15.69
CA LEU A 294 5.55 12.17 17.08
C LEU A 294 5.12 10.71 17.17
N VAL A 295 5.76 9.95 18.06
CA VAL A 295 5.32 8.60 18.41
C VAL A 295 5.02 8.57 19.91
N PHE A 296 3.88 8.01 20.31
CA PHE A 296 3.55 7.79 21.70
C PHE A 296 3.10 6.34 21.93
N VAL A 297 3.65 5.72 22.98
CA VAL A 297 3.25 4.38 23.43
C VAL A 297 2.86 4.46 24.89
N ARG A 298 1.62 4.08 25.20
CA ARG A 298 1.09 4.06 26.56
C ARG A 298 1.66 2.87 27.35
N GLY A 299 1.76 1.70 26.74
CA GLY A 299 2.33 0.50 27.34
C GLY A 299 3.86 0.51 27.42
N ASN A 300 4.44 -0.68 27.43
CA ASN A 300 5.88 -0.90 27.46
C ASN A 300 6.45 -1.02 26.05
N CYS A 301 7.73 -0.67 25.89
CA CYS A 301 8.48 -0.86 24.66
C CYS A 301 9.62 -1.86 24.92
N LYS A 302 9.69 -2.94 24.14
CA LYS A 302 10.67 -4.03 24.38
C LYS A 302 12.14 -3.57 24.27
N GLY A 303 12.53 -2.95 23.15
CA GLY A 303 13.92 -2.53 22.96
C GLY A 303 14.22 -1.78 21.66
N PHE A 304 15.41 -1.19 21.59
CA PHE A 304 15.92 -0.44 20.42
C PHE A 304 15.03 0.74 20.00
N VAL A 305 14.35 1.36 20.96
CA VAL A 305 13.53 2.56 20.72
C VAL A 305 14.38 3.65 20.09
N GLY A 306 13.93 4.19 18.96
CA GLY A 306 14.60 5.26 18.22
C GLY A 306 15.93 4.86 17.59
N ALA A 307 16.22 3.57 17.40
CA ALA A 307 17.47 3.15 16.75
C ALA A 307 17.66 3.89 15.40
N LYS A 308 18.84 4.48 15.17
CA LYS A 308 19.13 5.30 13.97
C LYS A 308 18.21 6.51 13.76
N ILE A 309 17.51 6.99 14.78
CA ILE A 309 16.70 8.22 14.69
C ILE A 309 17.57 9.41 14.29
N SER A 310 17.03 10.29 13.46
CA SER A 310 17.68 11.54 13.02
C SER A 310 16.83 12.78 13.31
N GLY A 311 15.61 12.61 13.83
CA GLY A 311 14.76 13.68 14.30
C GLY A 311 13.35 13.22 14.65
N GLY A 312 12.56 14.16 15.19
CA GLY A 312 11.26 13.87 15.80
C GLY A 312 11.38 13.41 17.25
N ARG A 313 10.26 13.03 17.85
CA ARG A 313 10.17 12.69 19.28
C ARG A 313 9.35 11.43 19.53
N ILE A 314 9.83 10.59 20.42
CA ILE A 314 9.14 9.39 20.91
C ILE A 314 8.86 9.58 22.40
N ILE A 315 7.63 9.34 22.84
CA ILE A 315 7.21 9.39 24.24
C ILE A 315 6.75 8.01 24.64
N CYS A 316 7.37 7.42 25.64
CA CYS A 316 6.98 6.12 26.14
C CYS A 316 7.44 5.94 27.58
N ARG A 317 7.08 4.79 28.18
CA ARG A 317 7.62 4.40 29.47
C ARG A 317 9.14 4.27 29.42
N ARG A 318 9.79 4.51 30.55
CA ARG A 318 11.26 4.44 30.68
C ARG A 318 11.78 3.11 30.14
N THR A 319 12.73 3.20 29.22
CA THR A 319 13.45 2.10 28.60
C THR A 319 14.89 2.51 28.30
N LYS A 320 15.74 1.53 27.96
CA LYS A 320 17.16 1.77 27.68
C LYS A 320 17.31 2.54 26.37
N ALA A 321 17.83 3.76 26.45
CA ALA A 321 18.22 4.53 25.27
C ALA A 321 19.41 3.87 24.55
N VAL A 322 19.32 3.73 23.24
CA VAL A 322 20.41 3.26 22.37
C VAL A 322 20.87 4.42 21.50
N PRO A 323 22.18 4.72 21.39
CA PRO A 323 22.67 5.78 20.52
C PRO A 323 22.08 5.72 19.09
N PRO A 324 21.71 6.85 18.47
CA PRO A 324 21.98 8.23 18.90
C PRO A 324 20.94 8.83 19.87
N VAL A 325 19.98 8.04 20.34
CA VAL A 325 18.87 8.50 21.18
C VAL A 325 19.37 8.93 22.57
N LYS A 326 18.78 10.00 23.11
CA LYS A 326 18.90 10.39 24.51
C LYS A 326 17.54 10.40 25.18
N GLU A 327 17.51 9.92 26.43
CA GLU A 327 16.40 10.15 27.35
C GLU A 327 16.39 11.61 27.79
N LYS A 328 15.24 12.26 27.73
CA LYS A 328 14.99 13.64 28.18
C LYS A 328 13.74 13.70 29.07
N GLY A 329 13.66 14.78 29.86
CA GLY A 329 12.45 15.12 30.59
C GLY A 329 11.28 15.42 29.65
N LEU A 330 10.06 15.28 30.16
CA LEU A 330 8.84 15.61 29.43
C LEU A 330 8.67 17.13 29.35
N GLU A 331 8.23 17.63 28.20
CA GLU A 331 7.84 19.02 27.99
C GLU A 331 6.32 19.21 28.21
N LYS A 332 5.84 20.47 28.19
CA LYS A 332 4.42 20.79 28.43
C LYS A 332 3.49 20.07 27.45
N GLU A 333 3.87 20.01 26.18
CA GLU A 333 3.10 19.35 25.12
C GLU A 333 3.09 17.83 25.32
N ASP A 334 4.16 17.27 25.88
CA ASP A 334 4.26 15.84 26.16
C ASP A 334 3.32 15.48 27.34
N LEU A 335 3.26 16.33 28.37
CA LEU A 335 2.31 16.18 29.49
C LEU A 335 0.85 16.32 29.04
N ALA A 336 0.56 17.24 28.12
CA ALA A 336 -0.78 17.40 27.54
C ALA A 336 -1.19 16.13 26.75
N LEU A 337 -0.26 15.55 25.98
CA LEU A 337 -0.48 14.28 25.29
C LEU A 337 -0.73 13.12 26.26
N LEU A 338 0.02 13.04 27.35
CA LEU A 338 -0.22 12.02 28.38
C LEU A 338 -1.62 12.17 28.99
N ALA A 339 -2.03 13.41 29.30
CA ALA A 339 -3.35 13.70 29.84
C ALA A 339 -4.49 13.34 28.86
N GLU A 340 -4.31 13.57 27.55
CA GLU A 340 -5.24 13.14 26.48
C GLU A 340 -5.57 11.64 26.58
N PHE A 341 -4.60 10.83 27.01
CA PHE A 341 -4.74 9.38 27.17
C PHE A 341 -4.83 8.92 28.64
N GLY A 342 -5.29 9.81 29.53
CA GLY A 342 -5.60 9.49 30.93
C GLY A 342 -4.38 9.24 31.81
N ILE A 343 -3.20 9.76 31.45
CA ILE A 343 -1.96 9.62 32.22
C ILE A 343 -1.64 10.95 32.88
N SER A 344 -1.78 11.03 34.20
CA SER A 344 -1.54 12.25 34.99
C SER A 344 -0.84 11.96 36.32
N GLY A 345 -0.47 13.03 37.03
CA GLY A 345 0.11 12.95 38.38
C GLY A 345 1.39 12.13 38.43
N MET A 346 1.54 11.31 39.47
CA MET A 346 2.74 10.51 39.69
C MET A 346 2.99 9.46 38.59
N ILE A 347 1.97 9.03 37.84
CA ILE A 347 2.13 8.06 36.75
C ILE A 347 3.01 8.64 35.63
N THR A 348 2.98 9.95 35.41
CA THR A 348 3.80 10.63 34.40
C THR A 348 5.30 10.46 34.65
N LEU A 349 5.72 10.22 35.90
CA LEU A 349 7.13 10.00 36.26
C LEU A 349 7.72 8.75 35.59
N ASN A 350 6.87 7.79 35.19
CA ASN A 350 7.26 6.59 34.46
C ASN A 350 7.51 6.82 32.97
N TYR A 351 7.21 8.01 32.44
CA TYR A 351 7.35 8.34 31.03
C TYR A 351 8.54 9.25 30.80
N ARG A 352 9.16 9.07 29.64
CA ARG A 352 10.26 9.92 29.18
C ARG A 352 10.13 10.19 27.70
N ARG A 353 10.80 11.27 27.29
CA ARG A 353 10.97 11.64 25.90
C ARG A 353 12.29 11.07 25.37
N TYR A 354 12.24 10.53 24.17
CA TYR A 354 13.38 9.98 23.45
C TYR A 354 13.52 10.71 22.11
N GLU A 355 14.66 11.37 21.93
CA GLU A 355 14.99 12.13 20.71
C GLU A 355 16.51 12.16 20.50
N ILE A 356 16.96 12.70 19.37
CA ILE A 356 18.40 12.90 19.15
C ILE A 356 18.98 13.88 20.17
N ALA A 357 20.23 13.64 20.57
CA ALA A 357 21.02 14.74 21.11
C ALA A 357 21.14 15.79 19.99
N LEU A 358 20.70 17.02 20.23
CA LEU A 358 21.14 18.13 19.40
C LEU A 358 22.66 18.20 19.60
N GLU A 359 23.43 17.75 18.61
CA GLU A 359 24.80 18.23 18.50
C GLU A 359 24.68 19.74 18.44
N ARG A 360 25.29 20.43 19.42
CA ARG A 360 25.53 21.86 19.29
C ARG A 360 26.17 21.99 17.91
N ARG A 361 25.46 22.58 16.94
CA ARG A 361 26.14 23.07 15.74
C ARG A 361 27.20 23.98 16.30
N ASN A 362 28.46 23.56 16.22
CA ASN A 362 29.56 24.47 16.49
C ASN A 362 29.29 25.68 15.59
N LYS A 363 28.99 26.81 16.22
CA LYS A 363 29.15 28.13 15.61
C LYS A 363 30.66 28.30 15.41
N GLU A 364 31.17 27.70 14.35
CA GLU A 364 32.53 27.85 13.84
C GLU A 364 32.38 27.74 12.31
N ARG A 365 32.75 28.70 11.48
CA ARG A 365 33.28 30.05 11.66
C ARG A 365 33.00 30.79 10.36
#